data_AF-A0A348WFN1-F1
#
_entry.id   AF-A0A348WFN1-F1
#
_cell.length_a   1.000
_cell.length_b   1.000
_cell.length_c   1.000
_cell.angle_alpha   90.00
_cell.angle_beta   90.00
_cell.angle_gamma   90.00
#
_symmetry.space_group_name_H-M   'P 1'
#
loop_
_entity.id
_entity.type
_entity.pdbx_description
1 polymer ?
#
loop_
_entity_poly.entity_id
_entity_poly.type
_entity_poly.pdbx_seq_one_letter_code
_entity_poly.pdbx_strand_id
1 'polypeptide(L)'
;MAKDDSSAPRTEPIQSWTFSKNINAEIRRAAATGIYDIRGGGAKRRVPHFDDLLFLGASISRYPLEGYREKCDTRVTLGTRYAKKPIELDIPVTIAGMSFGALSGPAKEALGRGATLAGTSTTTGDGGMTPEERGHSKKLVYQYLPSRYGMNPDDLRKADAIEVVVGQGAKPGGG
;
A
#
# COMPACT_ATOMS: atom_id res chain seq x y z
N MET A 1 -12.54 -34.92 -1.41
CA MET A 1 -11.38 -35.46 -0.68
C MET A 1 -10.26 -35.62 -1.70
N ALA A 2 -9.40 -34.60 -1.85
CA ALA A 2 -8.32 -34.65 -2.83
C ALA A 2 -7.29 -35.69 -2.37
N LYS A 3 -6.88 -36.60 -3.26
CA LYS A 3 -5.84 -37.58 -2.98
C LYS A 3 -4.54 -36.83 -2.68
N ASP A 4 -3.99 -37.06 -1.49
CA ASP A 4 -2.66 -36.57 -1.11
C ASP A 4 -1.63 -37.35 -1.94
N ASP A 5 -1.22 -36.76 -3.07
CA ASP A 5 -0.33 -37.39 -4.03
C ASP A 5 1.11 -37.31 -3.48
N SER A 6 1.42 -38.26 -2.61
CA SER A 6 2.71 -38.42 -1.91
C SER A 6 3.94 -38.59 -2.82
N SER A 7 3.76 -38.58 -4.14
CA SER A 7 4.80 -38.71 -5.16
C SER A 7 5.43 -37.38 -5.60
N ALA A 8 4.83 -36.24 -5.24
CA ALA A 8 5.38 -34.93 -5.61
C ALA A 8 6.64 -34.60 -4.79
N PRO A 9 7.76 -34.19 -5.41
CA PRO A 9 8.97 -33.83 -4.70
C PRO A 9 8.69 -32.63 -3.78
N ARG A 10 8.99 -32.77 -2.49
CA ARG A 10 8.94 -31.66 -1.53
C ARG A 10 10.06 -30.68 -1.85
N THR A 11 9.72 -29.58 -2.53
CA THR A 11 10.64 -28.48 -2.81
C THR A 11 10.56 -27.43 -1.71
N GLU A 12 11.70 -26.87 -1.33
CA GLU A 12 11.69 -25.70 -0.44
C GLU A 12 11.22 -24.46 -1.21
N PRO A 13 10.32 -23.64 -0.63
CA PRO A 13 9.86 -22.42 -1.28
C PRO A 13 11.00 -21.41 -1.37
N ILE A 14 11.32 -20.98 -2.59
CA ILE A 14 12.27 -19.88 -2.85
C ILE A 14 11.77 -18.62 -2.14
N GLN A 15 12.58 -18.11 -1.21
CA GLN A 15 12.22 -16.93 -0.43
C GLN A 15 12.49 -15.66 -1.23
N SER A 16 11.64 -14.65 -1.01
CA SER A 16 11.90 -13.30 -1.53
C SER A 16 13.22 -12.77 -0.98
N TRP A 17 14.04 -12.22 -1.87
CA TRP A 17 15.29 -11.57 -1.49
C TRP A 17 15.04 -10.26 -0.73
N THR A 18 14.04 -9.49 -1.14
CA THR A 18 13.64 -8.21 -0.51
C THR A 18 12.80 -8.41 0.75
N PHE A 19 11.92 -9.40 0.78
CA PHE A 19 11.13 -9.76 1.97
C PHE A 19 11.67 -11.03 2.63
N SER A 20 12.95 -10.98 3.01
CA SER A 20 13.61 -12.08 3.72
C SER A 20 12.98 -12.35 5.10
N LYS A 21 13.28 -13.51 5.70
CA LYS A 21 12.77 -13.86 7.05
C LYS A 21 13.13 -12.80 8.11
N ASN A 22 14.34 -12.26 8.06
CA ASN A 22 14.80 -11.23 9.01
C ASN A 22 14.03 -9.92 8.83
N ILE A 23 13.82 -9.49 7.58
CA ILE A 23 13.08 -8.26 7.26
C ILE A 23 11.62 -8.40 7.70
N ASN A 24 10.98 -9.53 7.43
CA ASN A 24 9.62 -9.79 7.90
C ASN A 24 9.52 -9.84 9.43
N ALA A 25 10.53 -10.38 10.12
CA ALA A 25 10.57 -10.37 11.59
C ALA A 25 10.67 -8.93 12.14
N GLU A 26 11.47 -8.08 11.51
CA GLU A 26 11.58 -6.67 11.85
C GLU A 26 10.26 -5.91 11.63
N ILE A 27 9.63 -6.07 10.46
CA ILE A 27 8.33 -5.45 10.16
C ILE A 27 7.30 -5.84 11.23
N ARG A 28 7.25 -7.12 11.61
CA ARG A 28 6.34 -7.62 12.65
C ARG A 28 6.66 -7.05 14.02
N ARG A 29 7.95 -6.94 14.39
CA ARG A 29 8.38 -6.31 15.64
C ARG A 29 7.95 -4.85 15.69
N ALA A 30 8.21 -4.08 14.62
CA ALA A 30 7.84 -2.68 14.53
C ALA A 30 6.32 -2.50 14.62
N ALA A 31 5.55 -3.33 13.91
CA ALA A 31 4.08 -3.31 13.98
C ALA A 31 3.54 -3.65 15.38
N ALA A 32 4.16 -4.59 16.09
CA ALA A 32 3.70 -5.02 17.42
C ALA A 32 4.10 -4.05 18.54
N THR A 33 5.26 -3.39 18.42
CA THR A 33 5.83 -2.55 19.49
C THR A 33 5.65 -1.05 19.25
N GLY A 34 5.40 -0.63 18.01
CA GLY A 34 5.45 0.78 17.60
C GLY A 34 6.86 1.37 17.58
N ILE A 35 7.89 0.57 17.89
CA ILE A 35 9.29 1.02 17.92
C ILE A 35 9.91 0.76 16.55
N TYR A 36 10.33 1.83 15.89
CA TYR A 36 11.17 1.77 14.70
C TYR A 36 12.63 1.98 15.12
N ASP A 37 13.55 1.30 14.46
CA ASP A 37 14.97 1.56 14.68
C ASP A 37 15.40 2.77 13.85
N ILE A 38 16.09 3.71 14.49
CA ILE A 38 16.78 4.80 13.80
C ILE A 38 18.07 4.21 13.24
N ARG A 39 18.11 3.90 11.94
CA ARG A 39 19.30 3.36 11.27
C ARG A 39 19.64 4.20 10.05
N GLY A 40 20.94 4.39 9.80
CA GLY A 40 21.41 4.92 8.53
C GLY A 40 21.18 3.90 7.40
N GLY A 41 20.69 4.34 6.25
CA GLY A 41 20.44 3.47 5.10
C GLY A 41 21.75 2.92 4.50
N GLY A 42 21.82 1.62 4.23
CA GLY A 42 22.92 1.03 3.46
C GLY A 42 22.97 -0.50 3.39
N ALA A 43 23.33 -1.05 2.22
CA ALA A 43 23.49 -2.48 1.94
C ALA A 43 24.98 -2.92 1.93
N LYS A 44 25.29 -4.15 2.36
CA LYS A 44 26.66 -4.73 2.35
C LYS A 44 26.98 -5.66 1.16
N ARG A 45 26.05 -5.86 0.22
CA ARG A 45 26.29 -6.49 -1.11
C ARG A 45 25.33 -5.89 -2.14
N ARG A 46 25.56 -6.17 -3.43
CA ARG A 46 25.24 -5.22 -4.50
C ARG A 46 24.08 -5.62 -5.45
N VAL A 47 23.51 -4.55 -6.04
CA VAL A 47 22.81 -4.33 -7.36
C VAL A 47 21.27 -4.13 -7.34
N PRO A 48 20.62 -3.54 -8.39
CA PRO A 48 20.08 -2.19 -8.24
C PRO A 48 18.59 -2.14 -7.91
N HIS A 49 18.20 -1.18 -7.08
CA HIS A 49 16.90 -0.96 -6.45
C HIS A 49 16.62 0.57 -6.38
N PHE A 50 15.51 1.03 -5.78
CA PHE A 50 15.30 2.47 -5.54
C PHE A 50 16.45 3.13 -4.73
N ASP A 51 17.30 2.32 -4.09
CA ASP A 51 18.52 2.73 -3.38
C ASP A 51 19.73 3.06 -4.30
N ASP A 52 19.66 2.79 -5.61
CA ASP A 52 20.66 3.26 -6.60
C ASP A 52 20.34 4.65 -7.14
N LEU A 53 19.21 5.21 -6.72
CA LEU A 53 18.94 6.63 -6.86
C LEU A 53 19.70 7.36 -5.75
N LEU A 54 20.78 8.05 -6.13
CA LEU A 54 21.41 9.00 -5.23
C LEU A 54 20.59 10.29 -5.18
N PHE A 55 19.90 10.53 -4.07
CA PHE A 55 19.32 11.83 -3.79
C PHE A 55 20.44 12.79 -3.38
N LEU A 56 20.62 13.87 -4.13
CA LEU A 56 21.56 14.92 -3.75
C LEU A 56 21.08 15.60 -2.48
N GLY A 57 21.95 15.69 -1.48
CA GLY A 57 21.67 16.38 -0.24
C GLY A 57 21.26 17.83 -0.50
N ALA A 58 20.24 18.30 0.23
CA ALA A 58 19.72 19.65 0.06
C ALA A 58 20.81 20.72 0.19
N SER A 59 21.83 20.51 1.03
CA SER A 59 22.91 21.45 1.32
C SER A 59 23.70 21.95 0.10
N ILE A 60 23.64 21.24 -1.03
CA ILE A 60 24.27 21.67 -2.29
C ILE A 60 23.44 22.74 -3.01
N SER A 61 22.12 22.79 -2.78
CA SER A 61 21.18 23.72 -3.45
C SER A 61 20.42 24.66 -2.52
N ARG A 62 20.19 24.29 -1.25
CA ARG A 62 19.47 25.08 -0.24
C ARG A 62 19.78 24.60 1.19
N TYR A 63 19.45 25.42 2.19
CA TYR A 63 19.51 24.96 3.58
C TYR A 63 18.50 23.83 3.83
N PRO A 64 18.92 22.70 4.45
CA PRO A 64 17.99 21.68 4.93
C PRO A 64 17.02 22.26 5.96
N LEU A 65 15.82 21.70 6.04
CA LEU A 65 14.84 22.09 7.06
C LEU A 65 15.44 21.84 8.44
N GLU A 66 15.37 22.87 9.29
CA GLU A 66 15.81 22.77 10.67
C GLU A 66 14.64 22.25 11.52
N GLY A 67 14.71 20.99 11.97
CA GLY A 67 13.57 20.29 12.59
C GLY A 67 12.98 20.95 13.84
N TYR A 68 13.70 21.87 14.49
CA TYR A 68 13.19 22.67 15.62
C TYR A 68 12.45 23.94 15.18
N ARG A 69 12.69 24.43 13.96
CA ARG A 69 12.10 25.67 13.43
C ARG A 69 11.00 25.39 12.41
N GLU A 70 11.17 24.34 11.63
CA GLU A 70 10.33 24.05 10.47
C GLU A 70 9.88 22.59 10.50
N LYS A 71 8.60 22.37 10.21
CA LYS A 71 8.03 21.03 10.09
C LYS A 71 8.16 20.55 8.64
N CYS A 72 8.51 19.28 8.46
CA CYS A 72 8.40 18.62 7.17
C CYS A 72 6.91 18.36 6.89
N ASP A 73 6.31 19.09 5.95
CA ASP A 73 4.92 18.89 5.53
C ASP A 73 4.86 17.77 4.49
N THR A 74 4.22 16.66 4.86
CA THR A 74 4.03 15.49 4.01
C THR A 74 2.64 15.44 3.37
N ARG A 75 1.79 16.46 3.61
CA ARG A 75 0.43 16.47 3.08
C ARG A 75 0.42 16.51 1.56
N VAL A 76 -0.48 15.74 0.98
CA VAL A 76 -0.69 15.67 -0.47
C VAL A 76 -2.17 15.86 -0.78
N THR A 77 -2.46 16.72 -1.74
CA THR A 77 -3.81 16.88 -2.29
C THR A 77 -3.87 16.26 -3.68
N LEU A 78 -4.73 15.26 -3.86
CA LEU A 78 -5.00 14.63 -5.15
C LEU A 78 -6.18 15.34 -5.84
N GLY A 79 -6.05 15.55 -7.16
CA GLY A 79 -7.11 16.15 -7.97
C GLY A 79 -7.13 17.68 -7.96
N THR A 80 -6.06 18.35 -7.55
CA THR A 80 -5.95 19.82 -7.41
C THR A 80 -6.36 20.64 -8.64
N ARG A 81 -6.25 20.06 -9.84
CA ARG A 81 -6.52 20.78 -11.09
C ARG A 81 -7.99 20.82 -11.52
N TYR A 82 -8.71 19.71 -11.39
CA TYR A 82 -10.06 19.55 -11.97
C TYR A 82 -11.09 18.92 -11.03
N ALA A 83 -10.68 18.38 -9.88
CA ALA A 83 -11.62 17.73 -8.98
C ALA A 83 -12.43 18.79 -8.22
N LYS A 84 -13.76 18.69 -8.27
CA LYS A 84 -14.66 19.52 -7.44
C LYS A 84 -14.48 19.23 -5.94
N LYS A 85 -14.07 18.01 -5.61
CA LYS A 85 -13.79 17.54 -4.24
C LYS A 85 -12.41 16.86 -4.25
N PRO A 86 -11.32 17.62 -4.10
CA PRO A 86 -9.98 17.05 -3.98
C PRO A 86 -9.86 16.13 -2.76
N ILE A 87 -8.94 15.17 -2.82
CA ILE A 87 -8.65 14.28 -1.69
C ILE A 87 -7.39 14.77 -1.01
N GLU A 88 -7.50 15.08 0.28
CA GLU A 88 -6.36 15.44 1.12
C GLU A 88 -5.91 14.21 1.90
N LEU A 89 -4.60 13.96 1.86
CA LEU A 89 -3.89 12.90 2.59
C LEU A 89 -2.80 13.56 3.44
N ASP A 90 -2.56 13.02 4.63
CA ASP A 90 -1.53 13.52 5.55
C ASP A 90 -0.11 13.09 5.13
N ILE A 91 0.00 12.01 4.35
CA ILE A 91 1.25 11.43 3.87
C ILE A 91 1.17 11.04 2.38
N PRO A 92 2.31 11.02 1.65
CA PRO A 92 2.37 10.68 0.23
C PRO A 92 2.39 9.16 -0.02
N VAL A 93 1.73 8.37 0.82
CA VAL A 93 1.76 6.89 0.77
C VAL A 93 0.33 6.37 0.91
N THR A 94 -0.16 5.60 -0.05
CA THR A 94 -1.50 4.99 -0.03
C THR A 94 -1.42 3.47 0.06
N ILE A 95 -2.49 2.83 0.55
CA ILE A 95 -2.59 1.37 0.53
C ILE A 95 -3.21 0.93 -0.80
N ALA A 96 -2.43 0.17 -1.57
CA ALA A 96 -2.82 -0.34 -2.87
C ALA A 96 -3.99 -1.34 -2.79
N GLY A 97 -4.70 -1.49 -3.92
CA GLY A 97 -5.86 -2.36 -4.03
C GLY A 97 -5.49 -3.84 -3.96
N MET A 98 -6.18 -4.58 -3.09
CA MET A 98 -6.13 -6.04 -2.99
C MET A 98 -7.56 -6.55 -2.81
N SER A 99 -8.01 -7.56 -3.55
CA SER A 99 -9.41 -8.02 -3.51
C SER A 99 -9.85 -8.46 -2.12
N PHE A 100 -11.12 -8.23 -1.81
CA PHE A 100 -11.83 -9.14 -0.91
C PHE A 100 -11.94 -10.53 -1.57
N GLY A 101 -11.52 -11.57 -0.86
CA GLY A 101 -11.31 -12.91 -1.40
C GLY A 101 -9.83 -13.29 -1.45
N ALA A 102 -8.97 -12.37 -1.92
CA ALA A 102 -7.52 -12.47 -1.73
C ALA A 102 -7.13 -12.12 -0.28
N LEU A 103 -7.82 -11.14 0.31
CA LEU A 103 -7.76 -10.80 1.72
C LEU A 103 -9.08 -11.13 2.43
N SER A 104 -8.98 -11.40 3.72
CA SER A 104 -10.14 -11.58 4.61
C SER A 104 -10.77 -10.24 5.00
N GLY A 105 -12.04 -10.27 5.41
CA GLY A 105 -12.75 -9.09 5.94
C GLY A 105 -12.00 -8.41 7.10
N PRO A 106 -11.52 -9.16 8.12
CA PRO A 106 -10.72 -8.58 9.20
C PRO A 106 -9.42 -7.93 8.72
N ALA A 107 -8.77 -8.47 7.68
CA ALA A 107 -7.58 -7.85 7.10
C ALA A 107 -7.93 -6.51 6.42
N LYS A 108 -9.05 -6.46 5.70
CA LYS A 108 -9.57 -5.22 5.11
C LYS A 108 -9.92 -4.16 6.15
N GLU A 109 -10.59 -4.57 7.23
CA GLU A 109 -10.86 -3.69 8.38
C GLU A 109 -9.56 -3.14 8.98
N ALA A 110 -8.57 -4.00 9.21
CA ALA A 110 -7.29 -3.60 9.79
C ALA A 110 -6.57 -2.57 8.90
N LEU A 111 -6.56 -2.77 7.58
CA LEU A 111 -6.02 -1.81 6.62
C LEU A 111 -6.78 -0.48 6.65
N GLY A 112 -8.12 -0.52 6.71
CA GLY A 112 -8.95 0.69 6.81
C GLY A 112 -8.66 1.50 8.07
N ARG A 113 -8.60 0.84 9.23
CA ARG A 113 -8.24 1.48 10.50
C ARG A 113 -6.82 2.06 10.46
N GLY A 114 -5.85 1.28 9.97
CA GLY A 114 -4.45 1.69 9.86
C GLY A 114 -4.27 2.90 8.94
N ALA A 115 -4.89 2.89 7.77
CA ALA A 115 -4.85 4.02 6.84
C ALA A 115 -5.50 5.28 7.43
N THR A 116 -6.66 5.13 8.08
CA THR A 116 -7.34 6.25 8.76
C THR A 116 -6.46 6.87 9.85
N LEU A 117 -5.80 6.04 10.66
CA LEU A 117 -4.89 6.52 11.72
C LEU A 117 -3.63 7.18 11.14
N ALA A 118 -3.12 6.67 10.02
CA ALA A 118 -1.98 7.25 9.30
C ALA A 118 -2.37 8.47 8.43
N GLY A 119 -3.65 8.82 8.35
CA GLY A 119 -4.14 9.95 7.55
C GLY A 119 -4.08 9.70 6.05
N THR A 120 -4.15 8.45 5.60
CA THR A 120 -4.09 8.08 4.18
C THR A 120 -5.31 7.28 3.70
N SER A 121 -5.32 6.91 2.42
CA SER A 121 -6.38 6.15 1.78
C SER A 121 -6.07 4.66 1.65
N THR A 122 -7.15 3.87 1.62
CA THR A 122 -7.18 2.47 1.19
C THR A 122 -7.81 2.35 -0.19
N THR A 123 -7.60 1.20 -0.84
CA THR A 123 -8.19 0.87 -2.14
C THR A 123 -8.85 -0.51 -2.10
N THR A 124 -10.06 -0.62 -2.63
CA THR A 124 -10.92 -1.82 -2.48
C THR A 124 -10.34 -3.09 -3.14
N GLY A 125 -9.56 -2.94 -4.21
CA GLY A 125 -9.22 -4.08 -5.06
C GLY A 125 -10.40 -4.50 -5.97
N ASP A 126 -10.23 -5.60 -6.68
CA ASP A 126 -11.19 -6.16 -7.65
C ASP A 126 -12.38 -6.91 -7.03
N GLY A 127 -12.40 -7.07 -5.71
CA GLY A 127 -13.46 -7.77 -4.98
C GLY A 127 -14.69 -6.91 -4.66
N GLY A 128 -14.67 -5.62 -5.01
CA GLY A 128 -15.70 -4.66 -4.60
C GLY A 128 -15.51 -4.11 -3.19
N MET A 129 -16.44 -3.25 -2.75
CA MET A 129 -16.38 -2.60 -1.44
C MET A 129 -17.11 -3.46 -0.41
N THR A 130 -16.44 -3.72 0.72
CA THR A 130 -17.06 -4.41 1.86
C THR A 130 -17.57 -3.40 2.90
N PRO A 131 -18.62 -3.73 3.67
CA PRO A 131 -19.08 -2.88 4.77
C PRO A 131 -17.98 -2.55 5.79
N GLU A 132 -17.14 -3.54 6.11
CA GLU A 132 -16.02 -3.42 7.04
C GLU A 132 -14.98 -2.41 6.53
N GLU A 133 -14.60 -2.50 5.26
CA GLU A 133 -13.63 -1.58 4.66
C GLU A 133 -14.18 -0.14 4.61
N ARG A 134 -15.44 0.03 4.20
CA ARG A 134 -16.05 1.37 4.13
C ARG A 134 -16.25 1.98 5.51
N GLY A 135 -16.65 1.18 6.50
CA GLY A 135 -16.89 1.63 7.87
C GLY A 135 -15.64 2.09 8.61
N HIS A 136 -14.46 1.58 8.21
CA HIS A 136 -13.20 1.86 8.90
C HIS A 136 -12.21 2.72 8.12
N SER A 137 -12.43 2.93 6.82
CA SER A 137 -11.60 3.81 6.00
C SER A 137 -12.20 5.21 5.94
N LYS A 138 -11.47 6.24 6.37
CA LYS A 138 -11.87 7.65 6.23
C LYS A 138 -11.82 8.10 4.77
N LYS A 139 -10.83 7.63 4.03
CA LYS A 139 -10.67 7.84 2.57
C LYS A 139 -10.56 6.48 1.91
N LEU A 140 -11.50 6.16 1.03
CA LEU A 140 -11.54 4.88 0.32
C LEU A 140 -11.62 5.12 -1.19
N VAL A 141 -10.65 4.58 -1.90
CA VAL A 141 -10.60 4.56 -3.36
C VAL A 141 -11.25 3.27 -3.84
N TYR A 142 -12.22 3.38 -4.74
CA TYR A 142 -12.86 2.23 -5.35
C TYR A 142 -12.11 1.82 -6.61
N GLN A 143 -11.68 0.57 -6.69
CA GLN A 143 -10.99 0.06 -7.86
C GLN A 143 -11.99 -0.47 -8.88
N TYR A 144 -11.94 0.06 -10.10
CA TYR A 144 -12.80 -0.30 -11.21
C TYR A 144 -11.98 -1.00 -12.30
N LEU A 145 -12.24 -2.30 -12.47
CA LEU A 145 -11.56 -3.14 -13.46
C LEU A 145 -12.42 -3.39 -14.69
N PRO A 146 -11.81 -3.74 -15.84
CA PRO A 146 -12.55 -4.10 -17.06
C PRO A 146 -13.53 -5.26 -16.84
N SER A 147 -13.20 -6.22 -15.99
CA SER A 147 -14.05 -7.38 -15.66
C SER A 147 -15.29 -7.01 -14.84
N ARG A 148 -15.28 -5.86 -14.15
CA ARG A 148 -16.34 -5.37 -13.26
C ARG A 148 -16.71 -6.36 -12.15
N TYR A 149 -15.76 -7.18 -11.70
CA TYR A 149 -15.97 -8.05 -10.53
C TYR A 149 -16.26 -7.22 -9.28
N GLY A 150 -17.22 -7.69 -8.47
CA GLY A 150 -17.67 -6.99 -7.27
C GLY A 150 -18.22 -5.58 -7.50
N MET A 151 -18.45 -5.17 -8.76
CA MET A 151 -18.82 -3.81 -9.09
C MET A 151 -20.27 -3.53 -8.73
N ASN A 152 -20.47 -2.59 -7.81
CA ASN A 152 -21.78 -2.12 -7.39
C ASN A 152 -21.87 -0.59 -7.55
N PRO A 153 -22.78 -0.06 -8.39
CA PRO A 153 -22.98 1.37 -8.56
C PRO A 153 -23.27 2.12 -7.24
N ASP A 154 -23.95 1.46 -6.30
CA ASP A 154 -24.26 2.10 -5.01
C ASP A 154 -23.02 2.27 -4.15
N ASP A 155 -22.08 1.33 -4.20
CA ASP A 155 -20.82 1.44 -3.48
C ASP A 155 -19.84 2.38 -4.18
N LEU A 156 -19.84 2.39 -5.52
CA LEU A 156 -19.08 3.35 -6.31
C LEU A 156 -19.42 4.81 -5.94
N ARG A 157 -20.71 5.10 -5.69
CA ARG A 157 -21.16 6.44 -5.24
C ARG A 157 -20.73 6.80 -3.82
N LYS A 158 -20.41 5.80 -2.98
CA LYS A 158 -19.92 6.00 -1.61
C LYS A 158 -18.39 6.17 -1.54
N ALA A 159 -17.69 5.98 -2.65
CA ALA A 159 -16.23 6.09 -2.70
C ALA A 159 -15.78 7.56 -2.72
N ASP A 160 -14.57 7.80 -2.21
CA ASP A 160 -13.94 9.13 -2.24
C ASP A 160 -13.26 9.41 -3.58
N ALA A 161 -12.75 8.35 -4.22
CA ALA A 161 -12.17 8.35 -5.56
C ALA A 161 -12.41 7.02 -6.28
N ILE A 162 -12.18 7.02 -7.58
CA ILE A 162 -12.23 5.82 -8.43
C ILE A 162 -10.86 5.63 -9.06
N GLU A 163 -10.30 4.43 -8.92
CA GLU A 163 -9.10 3.99 -9.61
C GLU A 163 -9.51 3.12 -10.80
N VAL A 164 -9.24 3.58 -12.02
CA VAL A 164 -9.49 2.80 -13.24
C VAL A 164 -8.26 1.97 -13.55
N VAL A 165 -8.39 0.65 -13.45
CA VAL A 165 -7.27 -0.26 -13.68
C VAL A 165 -7.13 -0.57 -15.16
N VAL A 166 -5.93 -0.35 -15.69
CA VAL A 166 -5.55 -0.71 -17.06
C VAL A 166 -4.72 -1.99 -17.08
N GLY A 167 -4.02 -2.31 -15.99
CA GLY A 167 -3.34 -3.57 -15.79
C GLY A 167 -2.58 -3.61 -14.47
N GLN A 168 -2.11 -4.79 -14.09
CA GLN A 168 -1.35 -5.02 -12.87
C GLN A 168 0.07 -5.52 -13.15
N GLY A 169 1.06 -5.03 -12.40
CA GLY A 169 2.47 -5.43 -12.58
C GLY A 169 2.73 -6.92 -12.32
N ALA A 170 1.91 -7.57 -11.49
CA ALA A 170 2.03 -9.00 -11.21
C ALA A 170 1.66 -9.88 -12.42
N LYS A 171 0.76 -9.41 -13.28
CA LYS A 171 0.21 -10.15 -14.42
C LYS A 171 -0.07 -9.20 -15.59
N PRO A 172 0.95 -8.66 -16.26
CA PRO A 172 0.75 -7.77 -17.39
C PRO A 172 -0.09 -8.49 -18.47
N GLY A 173 -1.24 -7.91 -18.85
CA GLY A 173 -2.15 -8.47 -19.86
C GLY A 173 -3.09 -9.59 -19.39
N GLY A 174 -3.01 -10.02 -18.12
CA GLY A 174 -3.89 -11.06 -17.55
C GLY A 174 -5.10 -10.52 -16.79
N GLY A 175 -5.17 -9.20 -16.58
CA GLY A 175 -6.21 -8.50 -15.83
C GLY A 175 -5.71 -7.15 -15.33
#